data_AF-A0A847L6T7-F1
#
_entry.id   AF-A0A847L6T7-F1
#
_cell.length_a   1.000
_cell.length_b   1.000
_cell.length_c   1.000
_cell.angle_alpha   90.00
_cell.angle_beta   90.00
_cell.angle_gamma   90.00
#
_symmetry.space_group_name_H-M   'P 1'
#
loop_
_entity.id
_entity.type
_entity.pdbx_description
1 polymer ?
#
loop_
_entity_poly.entity_id
_entity_poly.type
_entity_poly.pdbx_seq_one_letter_code
_entity_poly.pdbx_strand_id
1 'polypeptide(L)'
;VPGGGSERPLTADNLDEQYFQMNGKAVFKSATTALPKAINQVFKDTGLTVNDVDFMIPHQPSIRILQETAEIIGLPFEKVMTNMDKYANTTGGTVPIILDETRKSGKLKKGDIVLFAAVGSGWTYGAALMKWAL
;
A
#
# COMPACT_ATOMS: atom_id res chain seq x y z
N VAL A 1 -4.56 15.50 9.36
CA VAL A 1 -4.51 16.32 10.59
C VAL A 1 -4.88 17.74 10.19
N PRO A 2 -6.06 18.25 10.58
CA PRO A 2 -6.55 19.55 10.10
C PRO A 2 -5.81 20.79 10.62
N GLY A 3 -5.10 20.67 11.75
CA GLY A 3 -4.36 21.77 12.37
C GLY A 3 -3.11 21.28 13.12
N GLY A 4 -2.15 22.17 13.35
CA GLY A 4 -0.82 21.86 13.86
C GLY A 4 0.28 21.93 12.79
N GLY A 5 1.51 21.60 13.18
CA GLY A 5 2.69 21.72 12.31
C GLY A 5 3.02 23.17 11.94
N SER A 6 3.84 23.35 10.90
CA SER A 6 4.32 24.66 10.47
C SER A 6 3.30 25.47 9.65
N GLU A 7 2.35 24.80 8.98
CA GLU A 7 1.36 25.45 8.12
C GLU A 7 0.22 26.10 8.92
N ARG A 8 -0.21 25.45 10.02
CA ARG A 8 -1.26 25.96 10.91
C ARG A 8 -0.87 25.75 12.38
N PRO A 9 0.05 26.55 12.94
CA PRO A 9 0.54 26.38 14.30
C PRO A 9 -0.58 26.30 15.36
N LEU A 10 -0.28 25.60 16.46
CA LEU A 10 -1.23 25.42 17.55
C LEU A 10 -1.50 26.74 18.28
N THR A 11 -2.78 27.00 18.52
CA THR A 11 -3.34 28.12 19.29
C THR A 11 -4.43 27.57 20.20
N ALA A 12 -4.91 28.37 21.16
CA ALA A 12 -6.00 27.94 22.05
C ALA A 12 -7.27 27.54 21.27
N ASP A 13 -7.52 28.17 20.12
CA ASP A 13 -8.74 27.99 19.33
C ASP A 13 -8.73 26.74 18.44
N ASN A 14 -7.57 26.10 18.23
CA ASN A 14 -7.43 24.95 17.31
C ASN A 14 -6.84 23.69 17.97
N LEU A 15 -6.84 23.63 19.30
CA LEU A 15 -6.28 22.49 20.06
C LEU A 15 -6.92 21.14 19.67
N ASP A 16 -8.19 21.13 19.26
CA ASP A 16 -8.88 19.89 18.90
C ASP A 16 -8.62 19.45 17.43
N GLU A 17 -7.94 20.27 16.64
CA GLU A 17 -7.66 19.99 15.23
C GLU A 17 -6.33 19.24 14.99
N GLN A 18 -5.58 18.94 16.05
CA GLN A 18 -4.27 18.27 15.97
C GLN A 18 -4.33 16.76 15.74
N TYR A 19 -5.53 16.19 15.75
CA TYR A 19 -5.72 14.75 15.61
C TYR A 19 -5.85 14.32 14.15
N PHE A 20 -5.47 13.07 13.90
CA PHE A 20 -5.74 12.43 12.63
C PHE A 20 -7.25 12.35 12.40
N GLN A 21 -7.70 12.79 11.23
CA GLN A 21 -9.08 12.69 10.79
C GLN A 21 -9.11 11.99 9.44
N MET A 22 -10.11 11.13 9.25
CA MET A 22 -10.26 10.34 8.03
C MET A 22 -11.72 10.07 7.72
N ASN A 23 -12.10 10.30 6.47
CA ASN A 23 -13.35 9.78 5.93
C ASN A 23 -13.11 8.39 5.32
N GLY A 24 -13.35 7.33 6.11
CA GLY A 24 -13.07 5.95 5.70
C GLY A 24 -13.79 5.51 4.42
N LYS A 25 -15.02 6.00 4.18
CA LYS A 25 -15.77 5.67 2.96
C LYS A 25 -15.14 6.30 1.72
N ALA A 26 -14.70 7.56 1.82
CA ALA A 26 -13.97 8.22 0.76
C ALA A 26 -12.62 7.55 0.50
N VAL A 27 -11.90 7.14 1.56
CA VAL A 27 -10.64 6.40 1.45
C VAL A 27 -10.82 5.08 0.74
N PHE A 28 -11.82 4.28 1.13
CA PHE A 28 -12.09 3.01 0.48
C PHE A 28 -12.29 3.20 -1.03
N LYS A 29 -13.21 4.09 -1.42
CA LYS A 29 -13.53 4.35 -2.83
C LYS A 29 -12.31 4.84 -3.63
N SER A 30 -11.54 5.78 -3.08
CA SER A 30 -10.36 6.31 -3.75
C SER A 30 -9.27 5.25 -3.89
N ALA A 31 -9.02 4.46 -2.84
CA ALA A 31 -7.99 3.44 -2.84
C ALA A 31 -8.28 2.31 -3.84
N THR A 32 -9.51 1.79 -3.87
CA THR A 32 -9.91 0.71 -4.78
C THR A 32 -9.98 1.17 -6.25
N THR A 33 -9.98 2.47 -6.51
CA THR A 33 -9.83 3.03 -7.86
C THR A 33 -8.36 3.31 -8.22
N ALA A 34 -7.60 3.91 -7.30
CA ALA A 34 -6.26 4.39 -7.57
C ALA A 34 -5.21 3.27 -7.64
N LEU A 35 -5.29 2.26 -6.75
CA LEU A 35 -4.31 1.17 -6.71
C LEU A 35 -4.33 0.34 -8.00
N PRO A 36 -5.49 -0.17 -8.51
CA PRO A 36 -5.49 -0.89 -9.77
C PRO A 36 -4.99 -0.06 -10.94
N LYS A 37 -5.29 1.24 -10.98
CA LYS A 37 -4.79 2.15 -12.01
C LYS A 37 -3.26 2.22 -12.01
N ALA A 38 -2.65 2.39 -10.83
CA ALA A 38 -1.20 2.46 -10.69
C ALA A 38 -0.51 1.15 -11.07
N ILE A 39 -1.09 0.03 -10.62
CA ILE A 39 -0.59 -1.32 -10.90
C ILE A 39 -0.64 -1.63 -12.40
N ASN A 40 -1.77 -1.33 -13.06
CA ASN A 40 -1.90 -1.53 -14.50
C ASN A 40 -0.96 -0.63 -15.31
N GLN A 41 -0.65 0.57 -14.81
CA GLN A 41 0.32 1.44 -15.45
C GLN A 41 1.72 0.81 -15.43
N VAL A 42 2.19 0.29 -14.30
CA VAL A 42 3.52 -0.36 -14.26
C VAL A 42 3.58 -1.63 -15.09
N PHE A 43 2.51 -2.43 -15.13
CA PHE A 43 2.45 -3.58 -16.05
C PHE A 43 2.58 -3.16 -17.51
N LYS A 44 1.87 -2.10 -17.92
CA LYS A 44 1.97 -1.53 -19.26
C LYS A 44 3.39 -1.03 -19.56
N ASP A 45 4.02 -0.36 -18.60
CA ASP A 45 5.34 0.24 -18.78
C ASP A 45 6.45 -0.82 -18.88
N THR A 46 6.30 -1.97 -18.22
CA THR A 46 7.30 -3.05 -18.23
C THR A 46 7.00 -4.18 -19.20
N GLY A 47 5.78 -4.25 -19.75
CA GLY A 47 5.32 -5.40 -20.56
C GLY A 47 5.09 -6.68 -19.76
N LEU A 48 5.07 -6.60 -18.43
CA LEU A 48 4.78 -7.72 -17.54
C LEU A 48 3.28 -7.79 -17.28
N THR A 49 2.82 -8.94 -16.82
CA THR A 49 1.43 -9.22 -16.48
C THR A 49 1.29 -9.63 -15.02
N VAL A 50 0.05 -9.68 -14.52
CA VAL A 50 -0.23 -10.20 -13.17
C VAL A 50 0.24 -11.65 -12.98
N ASN A 51 0.32 -12.44 -14.06
CA ASN A 51 0.79 -13.82 -14.00
C ASN A 51 2.28 -13.93 -13.71
N ASP A 52 3.06 -12.89 -14.01
CA ASP A 52 4.50 -12.83 -13.75
C ASP A 52 4.80 -12.49 -12.28
N VAL A 53 3.82 -11.99 -11.51
CA VAL A 53 4.03 -11.56 -10.13
C VAL A 53 4.06 -12.74 -9.17
N ASP A 54 5.14 -12.87 -8.40
CA ASP A 54 5.28 -13.87 -7.35
C ASP A 54 4.66 -13.39 -6.03
N PHE A 55 4.93 -12.14 -5.66
CA PHE A 55 4.45 -11.54 -4.42
C PHE A 55 4.04 -10.08 -4.62
N MET A 56 3.01 -9.66 -3.90
CA MET A 56 2.66 -8.26 -3.70
C MET A 56 3.01 -7.83 -2.28
N ILE A 57 3.76 -6.73 -2.14
CA ILE A 57 4.11 -6.06 -0.89
C ILE A 57 3.40 -4.70 -0.87
N PRO A 58 2.19 -4.61 -0.30
CA PRO A 58 1.39 -3.39 -0.35
C PRO A 58 1.57 -2.51 0.90
N HIS A 59 1.14 -1.24 0.81
CA HIS A 59 0.63 -0.53 1.99
C HIS A 59 -0.70 -1.16 2.45
N GLN A 60 -1.02 -1.16 3.75
CA GLN A 60 -2.19 -1.86 4.30
C GLN A 60 -3.18 -0.92 5.01
N PRO A 61 -3.96 -0.10 4.28
CA PRO A 61 -4.95 0.78 4.89
C PRO A 61 -6.19 0.01 5.40
N SER A 62 -6.49 -1.14 4.80
CA SER A 62 -7.59 -2.04 5.19
C SER A 62 -7.44 -3.38 4.45
N ILE A 63 -7.78 -4.49 5.11
CA ILE A 63 -7.83 -5.81 4.45
C ILE A 63 -8.79 -5.83 3.25
N ARG A 64 -9.93 -5.14 3.36
CA ARG A 64 -10.95 -5.12 2.32
C ARG A 64 -10.46 -4.38 1.07
N ILE A 65 -9.67 -3.32 1.25
CA ILE A 65 -9.05 -2.59 0.12
C ILE A 65 -8.06 -3.50 -0.60
N LEU A 66 -7.27 -4.29 0.14
CA LEU A 66 -6.31 -5.22 -0.44
C LEU A 66 -7.01 -6.35 -1.21
N GLN A 67 -8.08 -6.92 -0.64
CA GLN A 67 -8.88 -7.96 -1.28
C GLN A 67 -9.51 -7.46 -2.58
N GLU A 68 -10.18 -6.31 -2.55
CA GLU A 68 -10.78 -5.69 -3.74
C GLU A 68 -9.72 -5.37 -4.79
N THR A 69 -8.56 -4.82 -4.38
CA THR A 69 -7.47 -4.50 -5.32
C THR A 69 -6.95 -5.76 -6.00
N ALA A 70 -6.75 -6.84 -5.23
CA ALA A 70 -6.27 -8.12 -5.74
C ALA A 70 -7.28 -8.75 -6.73
N GLU A 71 -8.58 -8.70 -6.40
CA GLU A 71 -9.66 -9.16 -7.28
C GLU A 71 -9.68 -8.39 -8.60
N ILE A 72 -9.63 -7.04 -8.56
CA ILE A 72 -9.67 -6.19 -9.76
C ILE A 72 -8.49 -6.48 -10.71
N ILE A 73 -7.29 -6.70 -10.17
CA ILE A 73 -6.10 -6.96 -10.99
C ILE A 73 -5.94 -8.45 -11.36
N GLY A 74 -6.77 -9.34 -10.81
CA GLY A 74 -6.68 -10.78 -11.02
C GLY A 74 -5.50 -11.45 -10.30
N LEU A 75 -5.02 -10.88 -9.19
CA LEU A 75 -3.95 -11.46 -8.39
C LEU A 75 -4.55 -12.35 -7.28
N PRO A 76 -4.18 -13.63 -7.19
CA PRO A 76 -4.61 -14.47 -6.08
C PRO A 76 -4.18 -13.88 -4.72
N PHE A 77 -5.11 -13.80 -3.76
CA PHE A 77 -4.87 -13.07 -2.52
C PHE A 77 -3.75 -13.66 -1.66
N GLU A 78 -3.47 -14.96 -1.80
CA GLU A 78 -2.34 -15.63 -1.14
C GLU A 78 -0.97 -15.09 -1.57
N LYS A 79 -0.88 -14.40 -2.72
CA LYS A 79 0.33 -13.69 -3.16
C LYS A 79 0.45 -12.29 -2.53
N VAL A 80 -0.59 -11.79 -1.86
CA VAL A 80 -0.58 -10.50 -1.17
C VAL A 80 -0.05 -10.69 0.25
N MET A 81 1.16 -10.18 0.52
CA MET A 81 1.76 -10.30 1.84
C MET A 81 1.14 -9.29 2.81
N THR A 82 0.79 -9.75 3.99
CA THR A 82 0.15 -8.97 5.06
C THR A 82 0.66 -9.44 6.42
N ASN A 83 0.76 -8.50 7.35
CA ASN A 83 1.03 -8.74 8.77
C ASN A 83 0.10 -7.90 9.65
N MET A 84 -1.07 -7.55 9.10
CA MET A 84 -2.05 -6.68 9.73
C MET A 84 -2.64 -7.30 11.00
N ASP A 85 -2.61 -8.62 11.13
CA ASP A 85 -2.92 -9.39 12.35
C ASP A 85 -1.95 -9.06 13.50
N LYS A 86 -0.74 -8.57 13.20
CA LYS A 86 0.27 -8.20 14.19
C LYS A 86 0.39 -6.69 14.40
N TYR A 87 0.40 -5.91 13.32
CA TYR A 87 0.78 -4.49 13.35
C TYR A 87 -0.27 -3.52 12.83
N ALA A 88 -1.41 -4.03 12.34
CA ALA A 88 -2.42 -3.21 11.68
C ALA A 88 -1.81 -2.29 10.60
N ASN A 89 -2.14 -0.99 10.60
CA ASN A 89 -1.61 0.00 9.67
C ASN A 89 -0.45 0.78 10.32
N THR A 90 0.75 0.67 9.76
CA THR A 90 1.98 1.35 10.21
C THR A 90 2.42 2.48 9.27
N THR A 91 1.49 3.02 8.47
CA THR A 91 1.72 4.11 7.49
C THR A 91 2.92 3.82 6.57
N GLY A 92 3.85 4.77 6.42
CA GLY A 92 5.08 4.60 5.64
C GLY A 92 5.99 3.44 6.10
N GLY A 93 5.81 2.92 7.32
CA GLY A 93 6.53 1.74 7.80
C GLY A 93 6.00 0.42 7.22
N THR A 94 4.81 0.38 6.64
CA THR A 94 4.18 -0.88 6.23
C THR A 94 4.98 -1.65 5.19
N VAL A 95 5.30 -1.01 4.06
CA VAL A 95 5.99 -1.65 2.94
C VAL A 95 7.36 -2.22 3.36
N PRO A 96 8.26 -1.47 4.03
CA PRO A 96 9.55 -2.01 4.42
C PRO A 96 9.45 -3.12 5.49
N ILE A 97 8.50 -3.04 6.43
CA ILE A 97 8.30 -4.12 7.43
C ILE A 97 7.86 -5.41 6.74
N ILE A 98 6.84 -5.35 5.87
CA ILE A 98 6.35 -6.56 5.17
C ILE A 98 7.44 -7.13 4.27
N LEU A 99 8.21 -6.29 3.57
CA LEU A 99 9.33 -6.73 2.74
C LEU A 99 10.38 -7.50 3.55
N ASP A 100 10.82 -6.93 4.69
CA ASP A 100 11.82 -7.56 5.56
C ASP A 100 11.31 -8.90 6.14
N GLU A 101 10.06 -8.94 6.62
CA GLU A 101 9.47 -10.17 7.14
C GLU A 101 9.31 -11.25 6.05
N THR A 102 8.88 -10.86 4.84
CA THR A 102 8.76 -11.79 3.71
C THR A 102 10.13 -12.35 3.33
N ARG A 103 11.17 -11.51 3.30
CA ARG A 103 12.56 -11.95 3.10
C ARG A 103 13.00 -12.93 4.18
N LYS A 104 12.83 -12.57 5.47
CA LYS A 104 13.25 -13.41 6.61
C LYS A 104 12.50 -14.75 6.68
N SER A 105 11.29 -14.82 6.14
CA SER A 105 10.53 -16.07 6.04
C SER A 105 11.06 -17.06 5.01
N GLY A 106 12.02 -16.66 4.16
CA GLY A 106 12.57 -17.51 3.10
C GLY A 106 11.66 -17.67 1.87
N LYS A 107 10.56 -16.90 1.80
CA LYS A 107 9.63 -16.91 0.66
C LYS A 107 10.22 -16.26 -0.60
N LEU A 108 10.93 -15.14 -0.44
CA LEU A 108 11.56 -14.42 -1.55
C LEU A 108 12.80 -15.16 -2.06
N LYS A 109 12.86 -15.36 -3.36
CA LYS A 109 13.96 -15.99 -4.08
C LYS A 109 14.49 -15.06 -5.16
N LYS A 110 15.77 -15.22 -5.48
CA LYS A 110 16.39 -14.51 -6.61
C LYS A 110 15.61 -14.80 -7.90
N GLY A 111 15.19 -13.74 -8.56
CA GLY A 111 14.43 -13.79 -9.81
C GLY A 111 12.94 -13.50 -9.65
N ASP A 112 12.39 -13.59 -8.43
CA ASP A 112 10.98 -13.33 -8.17
C ASP A 112 10.59 -11.90 -8.59
N ILE A 113 9.39 -11.73 -9.14
CA ILE A 113 8.83 -10.41 -9.45
C ILE A 113 7.96 -9.97 -8.29
N VAL A 114 8.39 -8.88 -7.64
CA VAL A 114 7.72 -8.29 -6.49
C VAL A 114 6.97 -7.04 -6.93
N LEU A 115 5.65 -7.04 -6.72
CA LEU A 115 4.77 -5.88 -6.94
C LEU A 115 4.66 -5.07 -5.65
N PHE A 116 5.06 -3.82 -5.68
CA PHE A 116 4.79 -2.84 -4.64
C PHE A 116 3.60 -1.98 -5.02
N ALA A 117 2.71 -1.68 -4.07
CA ALA A 117 1.63 -0.73 -4.29
C ALA A 117 1.30 0.03 -3.00
N ALA A 118 1.13 1.34 -3.10
CA ALA A 118 0.81 2.18 -1.95
C ALA A 118 -0.19 3.27 -2.33
N VAL A 119 -1.02 3.65 -1.35
CA VAL A 119 -1.97 4.76 -1.42
C VAL A 119 -2.03 5.45 -0.06
N GLY A 120 -2.11 6.77 -0.02
CA GLY A 120 -2.08 7.53 1.22
C GLY A 120 -2.63 8.95 1.07
N SER A 121 -2.54 9.72 2.16
CA SER A 121 -3.01 11.10 2.21
C SER A 121 -2.29 11.99 1.19
N GLY A 122 -3.04 12.87 0.53
CA GLY A 122 -2.52 13.78 -0.49
C GLY A 122 -3.58 14.25 -1.47
N TRP A 123 -4.24 13.39 -2.27
CA TRP A 123 -4.06 11.95 -2.45
C TRP A 123 -2.75 11.61 -3.15
N THR A 124 -2.02 10.63 -2.62
CA THR A 124 -0.80 10.08 -3.24
C THR A 124 -0.96 8.58 -3.42
N TYR A 125 -0.49 8.05 -4.54
CA TYR A 125 -0.50 6.62 -4.83
C TYR A 125 0.60 6.28 -5.82
N GLY A 126 1.02 5.02 -5.82
CA GLY A 126 2.02 4.52 -6.75
C GLY A 126 2.13 3.01 -6.70
N ALA A 127 2.74 2.45 -7.74
CA ALA A 127 3.12 1.06 -7.82
C ALA A 127 4.52 0.94 -8.39
N ALA A 128 5.18 -0.19 -8.14
CA ALA A 128 6.47 -0.52 -8.74
C ALA A 128 6.60 -2.04 -8.90
N LEU A 129 7.32 -2.46 -9.93
CA LEU A 129 7.71 -3.85 -10.12
C LEU A 129 9.22 -3.95 -9.91
N MET A 130 9.65 -4.96 -9.15
CA MET A 130 11.06 -5.22 -8.91
C MET A 130 11.36 -6.69 -9.10
N LYS A 131 12.37 -6.99 -9.91
CA LYS A 131 12.96 -8.32 -9.94
C LYS A 131 13.90 -8.48 -8.76
N TRP A 132 13.58 -9.39 -7.85
CA TRP A 132 14.36 -9.63 -6.64
C TRP A 132 15.74 -10.18 -7.00
N ALA A 133 16.80 -9.57 -6.47
CA ALA A 133 18.18 -9.85 -6.90
C ALA A 133 19.01 -10.66 -5.90
N LEU A 134 18.52 -10.82 -4.65
CA LEU A 134 19.23 -11.46 -3.55
C LEU A 134 18.86 -12.93 -3.39
#